data_AF-A0A1V4DG48-F1
#
_entry.id   AF-A0A1V4DG48-F1
#
_cell.length_a   1.000
_cell.length_b   1.000
_cell.length_c   1.000
_cell.angle_alpha   90.00
_cell.angle_beta   90.00
_cell.angle_gamma   90.00
#
_symmetry.space_group_name_H-M   'P 1'
#
loop_
_entity.id
_entity.type
_entity.pdbx_description
1 polymer ?
#
loop_
_entity_poly.entity_id
_entity_poly.type
_entity_poly.pdbx_seq_one_letter_code
_entity_poly.pdbx_strand_id
1 'polypeptide(L)'
;MSSLFRSIQRHAFARGIIYLLVGILIFLRPNQLFNMAVYLIAGYNAILGLINLVSYLRNQQNSQVSVSIFYFIAALVIWLFARPIASILPIFLGIMIIIGGATKISRALNLKQYVNISYVPMLLYGIALLLAGIFILFRPFSSLIVLFQFFGVVLALSGISELVTAIKIRNYKNPDVF
;
A
#
# COMPACT_ATOMS: atom_id res chain seq x y z
N MET A 1 -13.64 -27.75 -24.50
CA MET A 1 -13.14 -27.56 -23.11
C MET A 1 -11.62 -27.34 -22.99
N SER A 2 -10.81 -27.57 -24.04
CA SER A 2 -9.34 -27.38 -24.03
C SER A 2 -8.87 -25.92 -24.18
N SER A 3 -9.66 -25.05 -24.82
CA SER A 3 -9.35 -23.62 -25.02
C SER A 3 -9.48 -22.79 -23.74
N LEU A 4 -10.51 -23.07 -22.92
CA LEU A 4 -10.73 -22.40 -21.63
C LEU A 4 -9.63 -22.74 -20.61
N PHE A 5 -9.13 -23.97 -20.61
CA PHE A 5 -8.07 -24.37 -19.69
C PHE A 5 -6.70 -23.74 -20.01
N ARG A 6 -6.38 -23.58 -21.31
CA ARG A 6 -5.14 -22.91 -21.75
C ARG A 6 -5.15 -21.41 -21.51
N SER A 7 -6.30 -20.74 -21.65
CA SER A 7 -6.42 -19.33 -21.28
C SER A 7 -6.26 -19.15 -19.77
N ILE A 8 -6.94 -19.96 -18.94
CA ILE A 8 -6.80 -19.92 -17.48
C ILE A 8 -5.35 -20.13 -17.03
N GLN A 9 -4.63 -21.12 -17.55
CA GLN A 9 -3.22 -21.36 -17.20
C GLN A 9 -2.29 -20.21 -17.61
N ARG A 10 -2.46 -19.65 -18.82
CA ARG A 10 -1.61 -18.55 -19.30
C ARG A 10 -1.86 -17.28 -18.49
N HIS A 11 -3.10 -17.05 -18.06
CA HIS A 11 -3.45 -15.94 -17.19
C HIS A 11 -2.94 -16.12 -15.76
N ALA A 12 -2.96 -17.33 -15.20
CA ALA A 12 -2.44 -17.61 -13.85
C ALA A 12 -0.91 -17.47 -13.78
N PHE A 13 -0.19 -18.00 -14.76
CA PHE A 13 1.28 -17.88 -14.79
C PHE A 13 1.75 -16.42 -15.01
N ALA A 14 1.07 -15.69 -15.90
CA ALA A 14 1.36 -14.27 -16.13
C ALA A 14 1.05 -13.41 -14.89
N ARG A 15 -0.10 -13.66 -14.22
CA ARG A 15 -0.45 -12.96 -12.97
C ARG A 15 0.58 -13.21 -11.87
N GLY A 16 1.00 -14.47 -11.68
CA GLY A 16 2.01 -14.83 -10.70
C GLY A 16 3.34 -14.09 -10.91
N ILE A 17 3.82 -13.99 -12.16
CA ILE A 17 5.01 -13.20 -12.51
C ILE A 17 4.79 -11.72 -12.19
N ILE A 18 3.65 -11.15 -12.60
CA ILE A 18 3.35 -9.74 -12.37
C ILE A 18 3.31 -9.43 -10.87
N TYR A 19 2.61 -10.23 -10.07
CA TYR A 19 2.54 -10.04 -8.62
C TYR A 19 3.90 -10.18 -7.95
N LEU A 20 4.72 -11.13 -8.40
CA LEU A 20 6.07 -11.31 -7.89
C LEU A 20 6.96 -10.11 -8.20
N LEU A 21 6.98 -9.65 -9.46
CA LEU A 21 7.79 -8.50 -9.87
C LEU A 21 7.33 -7.19 -9.20
N VAL A 22 6.02 -6.95 -9.19
CA VAL A 22 5.45 -5.75 -8.55
C VAL A 22 5.67 -5.79 -7.04
N GLY A 23 5.50 -6.94 -6.40
CA GLY A 23 5.76 -7.12 -4.98
C GLY A 23 7.21 -6.82 -4.61
N ILE A 24 8.17 -7.35 -5.38
CA ILE A 24 9.60 -7.07 -5.19
C ILE A 24 9.89 -5.58 -5.43
N LEU A 25 9.33 -4.97 -6.47
CA LEU A 25 9.53 -3.55 -6.76
C LEU A 25 9.04 -2.66 -5.61
N ILE A 26 7.85 -2.98 -5.06
CA ILE A 26 7.28 -2.28 -3.90
C ILE A 26 8.17 -2.46 -2.67
N PHE A 27 8.65 -3.66 -2.41
CA PHE A 27 9.50 -3.94 -1.26
C PHE A 27 10.83 -3.17 -1.32
N LEU A 28 11.50 -3.20 -2.48
CA LEU A 28 12.81 -2.59 -2.66
C LEU A 28 12.76 -1.07 -2.74
N ARG A 29 11.74 -0.50 -3.40
CA ARG A 29 11.68 0.94 -3.71
C ARG A 29 10.30 1.58 -3.46
N PRO A 30 9.74 1.45 -2.25
CA PRO A 30 8.41 1.96 -1.92
C PRO A 30 8.31 3.49 -2.06
N ASN A 31 9.36 4.22 -1.67
CA ASN A 31 9.43 5.67 -1.80
C ASN A 31 9.33 6.14 -3.26
N GLN A 32 10.01 5.44 -4.18
CA GLN A 32 9.97 5.79 -5.60
C GLN A 32 8.58 5.55 -6.18
N LEU A 33 7.94 4.43 -5.82
CA LEU A 33 6.57 4.15 -6.26
C LEU A 33 5.56 5.18 -5.75
N PHE A 34 5.67 5.57 -4.48
CA PHE A 34 4.83 6.63 -3.93
C PHE A 34 5.02 7.94 -4.70
N ASN A 35 6.26 8.40 -4.87
CA ASN A 35 6.53 9.64 -5.59
C ASN A 35 6.12 9.55 -7.07
N MET A 36 6.30 8.39 -7.71
CA MET A 36 5.88 8.16 -9.10
C MET A 36 4.36 8.25 -9.24
N ALA A 37 3.59 7.68 -8.30
CA ALA A 37 2.14 7.84 -8.27
C ALA A 37 1.74 9.33 -8.12
N VAL A 38 2.40 10.06 -7.22
CA VAL A 38 2.17 11.50 -7.02
C VAL A 38 2.47 12.29 -8.30
N TYR A 39 3.61 12.02 -8.97
CA TYR A 39 3.99 12.70 -10.20
C TYR A 39 3.06 12.37 -11.36
N LEU A 40 2.57 11.13 -11.47
CA LEU A 40 1.58 10.77 -12.48
C LEU A 40 0.27 11.54 -12.29
N ILE A 41 -0.24 11.61 -11.05
CA ILE A 41 -1.48 12.33 -10.75
C ILE A 41 -1.30 13.84 -10.94
N ALA A 42 -0.22 14.42 -10.42
CA ALA A 42 0.07 15.85 -10.58
C ALA A 42 0.32 16.21 -12.05
N GLY A 43 1.10 15.39 -12.77
CA GLY A 43 1.39 15.56 -14.20
C GLY A 43 0.14 15.45 -15.06
N TYR A 44 -0.76 14.51 -14.76
CA TYR A 44 -2.05 14.42 -15.42
C TYR A 44 -2.88 15.70 -15.26
N ASN A 45 -2.98 16.23 -14.03
CA ASN A 45 -3.65 17.51 -13.77
C ASN A 45 -2.99 18.68 -14.51
N ALA A 46 -1.64 18.73 -14.53
CA ALA A 46 -0.92 19.77 -15.27
C ALA A 46 -1.19 19.69 -16.78
N ILE A 47 -1.24 18.49 -17.37
CA ILE A 47 -1.58 18.29 -18.79
C ILE A 47 -3.02 18.76 -19.07
N LEU A 48 -3.98 18.42 -18.20
CA LEU A 48 -5.35 18.92 -18.33
C LEU A 48 -5.42 20.46 -18.25
N GLY A 49 -4.66 21.06 -17.34
CA GLY A 49 -4.52 22.52 -17.25
C GLY A 49 -3.99 23.13 -18.54
N LEU A 50 -2.96 22.52 -19.14
CA LEU A 50 -2.40 22.96 -20.42
C LEU A 50 -3.40 22.83 -21.58
N ILE A 51 -4.12 21.71 -21.67
CA ILE A 51 -5.11 21.49 -22.73
C ILE A 51 -6.22 22.55 -22.67
N ASN A 52 -6.73 22.85 -21.47
CA ASN A 52 -7.77 23.87 -21.29
C ASN A 52 -7.24 25.28 -21.59
N LEU A 53 -5.97 25.56 -21.27
CA LEU A 53 -5.33 26.85 -21.57
C LEU A 53 -5.18 27.06 -23.08
N VAL A 54 -4.75 26.03 -23.81
CA VAL A 54 -4.66 26.06 -25.28
C VAL A 54 -6.05 26.22 -25.90
N SER A 55 -7.05 25.54 -25.36
CA SER A 55 -8.44 25.66 -25.84
C SER A 55 -9.02 27.06 -25.58
N TYR A 56 -8.68 27.70 -24.46
CA TYR A 56 -9.04 29.09 -24.19
C TYR A 56 -8.46 30.04 -25.26
N LEU A 57 -7.17 29.90 -25.58
CA LEU A 57 -6.52 30.73 -26.60
C LEU A 57 -7.18 30.58 -27.98
N ARG A 58 -7.76 29.42 -28.28
CA ARG A 58 -8.41 29.14 -29.56
C ARG A 58 -9.87 29.62 -29.63
N ASN A 59 -10.63 29.40 -28.56
CA ASN A 59 -12.09 29.58 -28.56
C ASN A 59 -12.57 30.79 -27.73
N GLN A 60 -11.66 31.51 -27.06
CA GLN A 60 -11.90 32.69 -26.20
C GLN A 60 -13.03 32.51 -25.18
N GLN A 61 -13.31 31.28 -24.75
CA GLN A 61 -14.29 31.03 -23.69
C GLN A 61 -13.66 31.28 -22.32
N ASN A 62 -14.09 32.36 -21.67
CA ASN A 62 -13.59 32.76 -20.35
C ASN A 62 -13.72 31.65 -19.27
N SER A 63 -14.69 30.73 -19.39
CA SER A 63 -14.85 29.60 -18.47
C SER A 63 -13.65 28.64 -18.45
N GLN A 64 -12.89 28.55 -19.54
CA GLN A 64 -11.77 27.61 -19.67
C GLN A 64 -10.50 28.07 -18.93
N VAL A 65 -10.34 29.38 -18.70
CA VAL A 65 -9.22 29.93 -17.91
C VAL A 65 -9.34 29.51 -16.45
N SER A 66 -10.52 29.68 -15.85
CA SER A 66 -10.77 29.30 -14.46
C SER A 66 -10.52 27.81 -14.22
N VAL A 67 -10.94 26.96 -15.17
CA VAL A 67 -10.69 25.51 -15.13
C VAL A 67 -9.20 25.19 -15.24
N SER A 68 -8.45 25.90 -16.10
CA SER A 68 -7.00 25.73 -16.26
C SER A 68 -6.25 26.07 -14.97
N ILE A 69 -6.59 27.21 -14.36
CA ILE A 69 -6.02 27.67 -13.09
C ILE A 69 -6.28 26.64 -11.99
N PHE A 70 -7.52 26.12 -11.91
CA PHE A 70 -7.88 25.09 -10.96
C PHE A 70 -7.00 23.84 -11.10
N TYR A 71 -6.79 23.35 -12.32
CA TYR A 71 -5.94 22.17 -12.57
C TYR A 71 -4.48 22.39 -12.19
N PHE A 72 -3.91 23.57 -12.46
CA PHE A 72 -2.53 23.88 -12.05
C PHE A 72 -2.40 24.00 -10.53
N ILE A 73 -3.35 24.65 -9.86
CA ILE A 73 -3.38 24.71 -8.39
C ILE A 73 -3.50 23.31 -7.81
N ALA A 74 -4.40 22.47 -8.35
CA ALA A 74 -4.57 21.10 -7.91
C ALA A 74 -3.29 20.28 -8.08
N ALA A 75 -2.61 20.38 -9.23
CA ALA A 75 -1.33 19.73 -9.47
C ALA A 75 -0.27 20.14 -8.44
N LEU A 76 -0.16 21.44 -8.16
CA LEU A 76 0.78 22.00 -7.18
C LEU A 76 0.46 21.51 -5.76
N VAL A 77 -0.81 21.58 -5.36
CA VAL A 77 -1.27 21.11 -4.06
C VAL A 77 -1.00 19.62 -3.89
N ILE A 78 -1.31 18.79 -4.88
CA ILE A 78 -1.05 17.35 -4.83
C ILE A 78 0.45 17.09 -4.67
N TRP A 79 1.28 17.76 -5.47
CA TRP A 79 2.73 17.57 -5.42
C TRP A 79 3.34 17.97 -4.06
N LEU A 80 2.90 19.08 -3.48
CA LEU A 80 3.41 19.58 -2.19
C LEU A 80 2.84 18.83 -0.98
N PHE A 81 1.54 18.53 -0.98
CA PHE A 81 0.83 18.01 0.19
C PHE A 81 0.62 16.50 0.18
N ALA A 82 0.98 15.78 -0.89
CA ALA A 82 0.79 14.32 -0.93
C ALA A 82 1.43 13.58 0.26
N ARG A 83 2.65 13.95 0.66
CA ARG A 83 3.33 13.31 1.80
C ARG A 83 2.64 13.59 3.14
N PRO A 84 2.34 14.85 3.52
CA PRO A 84 1.54 15.15 4.71
C PRO A 84 0.18 14.43 4.71
N ILE A 85 -0.55 14.48 3.60
CA ILE A 85 -1.88 13.85 3.48
C ILE A 85 -1.78 12.34 3.69
N ALA A 86 -0.83 11.68 3.02
CA ALA A 86 -0.63 10.24 3.17
C ALA A 86 -0.20 9.83 4.58
N SER A 87 0.41 10.74 5.34
CA SER A 87 0.87 10.50 6.72
C SER A 87 -0.27 10.54 7.76
N ILE A 88 -1.45 11.05 7.39
CA ILE A 88 -2.62 11.09 8.29
C ILE A 88 -3.04 9.68 8.71
N LEU A 89 -3.02 8.72 7.78
CA LEU A 89 -3.43 7.35 8.05
C LEU A 89 -2.51 6.65 9.07
N PRO A 90 -1.17 6.67 8.93
CA PRO A 90 -0.25 6.19 9.96
C PRO A 90 -0.43 6.87 11.31
N ILE A 91 -0.70 8.18 11.36
CA ILE A 91 -0.93 8.89 12.63
C ILE A 91 -2.14 8.30 13.35
N PHE A 92 -3.25 8.15 12.62
CA PHE A 92 -4.46 7.56 13.17
C PHE A 92 -4.22 6.12 13.66
N LEU A 93 -3.52 5.30 12.87
CA LEU A 93 -3.14 3.94 13.26
C LEU A 93 -2.22 3.93 14.49
N GLY A 94 -1.26 4.85 14.59
CA GLY A 94 -0.36 4.99 15.73
C GLY A 94 -1.13 5.29 17.02
N ILE A 95 -2.10 6.21 16.96
CA ILE A 95 -2.99 6.51 18.10
C ILE A 95 -3.80 5.27 18.50
N MET A 96 -4.41 4.58 17.54
CA MET A 96 -5.17 3.35 17.80
C MET A 96 -4.31 2.26 18.45
N ILE A 97 -3.08 2.07 17.96
CA ILE A 97 -2.13 1.10 18.50
C ILE A 97 -1.71 1.48 19.93
N ILE A 98 -1.49 2.76 20.21
CA ILE A 98 -1.18 3.24 21.57
C ILE A 98 -2.33 2.93 22.52
N ILE A 99 -3.57 3.25 22.14
CA ILE A 99 -4.75 2.94 22.96
C ILE A 99 -4.84 1.44 23.18
N GLY A 100 -4.66 0.63 22.13
CA GLY A 100 -4.59 -0.82 22.22
C GLY A 100 -3.53 -1.31 23.22
N GLY A 101 -2.30 -0.81 23.11
CA GLY A 101 -1.18 -1.14 24.01
C GLY A 101 -1.47 -0.76 25.46
N ALA A 102 -1.99 0.45 25.71
CA ALA A 102 -2.39 0.90 27.03
C ALA A 102 -3.47 -0.01 27.63
N THR A 103 -4.52 -0.36 26.87
CA THR A 103 -5.56 -1.28 27.36
C THR A 103 -5.01 -2.66 27.70
N LYS A 104 -4.04 -3.18 26.91
CA LYS A 104 -3.39 -4.48 27.19
C LYS A 104 -2.55 -4.43 28.46
N ILE A 105 -1.82 -3.33 28.69
CA ILE A 105 -1.05 -3.11 29.92
C ILE A 105 -1.99 -3.06 31.13
N SER A 106 -3.04 -2.25 31.08
CA SER A 106 -4.00 -2.16 32.19
C SER A 106 -4.65 -3.52 32.50
N ARG A 107 -5.02 -4.29 31.47
CA ARG A 107 -5.53 -5.66 31.65
C ARG A 107 -4.49 -6.60 32.23
N ALA A 108 -3.24 -6.55 31.79
CA ALA A 108 -2.17 -7.36 32.35
C ALA A 108 -1.92 -7.04 33.84
N LEU A 109 -1.94 -5.77 34.21
CA LEU A 109 -1.82 -5.36 35.62
C LEU A 109 -3.00 -5.83 36.46
N ASN A 110 -4.21 -5.83 35.92
CA ASN A 110 -5.39 -6.42 36.57
C ASN A 110 -5.28 -7.95 36.69
N LEU A 111 -4.58 -8.64 35.79
CA LEU A 111 -4.36 -10.08 35.88
C LEU A 111 -3.33 -10.47 36.96
N LYS A 112 -2.53 -9.51 37.44
CA LYS A 112 -1.51 -9.75 38.48
C LYS A 112 -2.09 -10.30 39.79
N GLN A 113 -3.36 -10.02 40.07
CA GLN A 113 -4.05 -10.50 41.27
C GLN A 113 -4.43 -12.00 41.21
N TYR A 114 -4.35 -12.64 40.04
CA TYR A 114 -4.71 -14.05 39.87
C TYR A 114 -3.46 -14.94 39.88
N VAL A 115 -3.37 -15.84 40.86
CA VAL A 115 -2.19 -16.68 41.12
C VAL A 115 -1.89 -17.66 39.98
N ASN A 116 -2.87 -18.03 39.15
CA ASN A 116 -2.73 -19.05 38.11
C ASN A 116 -2.69 -18.49 36.67
N ILE A 117 -2.60 -17.16 36.49
CA ILE A 117 -2.60 -16.52 35.17
C ILE A 117 -1.30 -15.75 34.96
N SER A 118 -0.51 -16.14 33.95
CA SER A 118 0.71 -15.42 33.60
C SER A 118 0.37 -14.09 32.90
N TYR A 119 0.55 -12.98 33.61
CA TYR A 119 0.31 -11.63 33.10
C TYR A 119 1.48 -11.07 32.26
N VAL A 120 2.68 -11.64 32.41
CA VAL A 120 3.93 -11.14 31.82
C VAL A 120 3.89 -11.07 30.29
N PRO A 121 3.43 -12.10 29.55
CA PRO A 121 3.37 -12.03 28.08
C PRO A 121 2.45 -10.92 27.57
N MET A 122 1.31 -10.74 28.24
CA MET A 122 0.34 -9.70 27.88
C MET A 122 0.89 -8.30 28.17
N LEU A 123 1.60 -8.14 29.29
CA LEU A 123 2.27 -6.89 29.66
C LEU A 123 3.33 -6.53 28.62
N LEU A 124 4.20 -7.49 28.26
CA LEU A 124 5.28 -7.29 27.31
C LEU A 124 4.73 -6.92 25.91
N TYR A 125 3.67 -7.60 25.47
CA TYR A 125 2.97 -7.28 24.23
C TYR A 125 2.36 -5.87 24.27
N GLY A 126 1.72 -5.48 25.37
CA GLY A 126 1.17 -4.13 25.52
C GLY A 126 2.24 -3.03 25.49
N ILE A 127 3.39 -3.26 26.11
CA ILE A 127 4.55 -2.35 26.05
C ILE A 127 5.09 -2.26 24.62
N ALA A 128 5.24 -3.39 23.92
CA ALA A 128 5.68 -3.41 22.53
C ALA A 128 4.73 -2.61 21.62
N LEU A 129 3.41 -2.74 21.81
CA LEU A 129 2.42 -1.95 21.08
C LEU A 129 2.53 -0.46 21.39
N LEU A 130 2.69 -0.07 22.66
CA LEU A 130 2.90 1.35 23.01
C LEU A 130 4.13 1.93 22.29
N LEU A 131 5.27 1.23 22.37
CA LEU A 131 6.51 1.68 21.72
C LEU A 131 6.36 1.76 20.19
N ALA A 132 5.72 0.77 19.58
CA ALA A 132 5.45 0.76 18.15
C ALA A 132 4.55 1.94 17.73
N GLY A 133 3.46 2.18 18.45
CA GLY A 133 2.56 3.29 18.16
C GLY A 133 3.22 4.65 18.34
N ILE A 134 4.05 4.81 19.37
CA ILE A 134 4.85 6.04 19.58
C ILE A 134 5.84 6.24 18.42
N PHE A 135 6.57 5.19 18.02
CA PHE A 135 7.48 5.25 16.87
C PHE A 135 6.76 5.67 15.58
N ILE A 136 5.55 5.15 15.36
CA ILE A 136 4.71 5.52 14.22
C ILE A 136 4.36 7.02 14.24
N LEU A 137 4.01 7.58 15.39
CA LEU A 137 3.68 9.00 15.50
C LEU A 137 4.87 9.92 15.24
N PHE A 138 6.07 9.54 15.67
CA PHE A 138 7.28 10.33 15.41
C PHE A 138 7.73 10.26 13.94
N ARG A 139 7.42 9.16 13.24
CA ARG A 139 7.83 8.94 11.83
C ARG A 139 6.67 8.38 11.01
N PRO A 140 5.60 9.15 10.79
CA PRO A 140 4.37 8.63 10.20
C PRO A 140 4.56 8.24 8.73
N PHE A 141 5.24 9.09 7.95
CA PHE A 141 5.51 8.78 6.55
C PHE A 141 6.41 7.54 6.41
N SER A 142 7.48 7.43 7.19
CA SER A 142 8.33 6.23 7.17
C SER A 142 7.55 4.97 7.56
N SER A 143 6.59 5.09 8.48
CA SER A 143 5.72 3.97 8.88
C SER A 143 4.77 3.55 7.76
N LEU A 144 4.24 4.50 6.98
CA LEU A 144 3.50 4.20 5.75
C LEU A 144 4.37 3.40 4.76
N ILE A 145 5.63 3.78 4.63
CA ILE A 145 6.58 3.14 3.72
C ILE A 145 6.87 1.70 4.14
N VAL A 146 7.07 1.45 5.44
CA VAL A 146 7.22 0.10 5.98
C VAL A 146 5.96 -0.73 5.74
N LEU A 147 4.77 -0.13 5.87
CA LEU A 147 3.50 -0.80 5.57
C LEU A 147 3.41 -1.17 4.08
N PHE A 148 3.83 -0.30 3.16
CA PHE A 148 3.92 -0.65 1.74
C PHE A 148 4.92 -1.77 1.49
N GLN A 149 6.08 -1.78 2.16
CA GLN A 149 7.03 -2.88 2.02
C GLN A 149 6.43 -4.21 2.48
N PHE A 150 5.70 -4.21 3.60
CA PHE A 150 4.98 -5.38 4.07
C PHE A 150 3.97 -5.87 3.02
N PHE A 151 3.17 -4.97 2.44
CA PHE A 151 2.28 -5.34 1.33
C PHE A 151 3.04 -5.86 0.10
N GLY A 152 4.22 -5.31 -0.21
CA GLY A 152 5.10 -5.81 -1.27
C GLY A 152 5.55 -7.25 -1.03
N VAL A 153 5.93 -7.58 0.22
CA VAL A 153 6.27 -8.95 0.62
C VAL A 153 5.06 -9.87 0.47
N VAL A 154 3.89 -9.48 1.00
CA VAL A 154 2.66 -10.27 0.88
C VAL A 154 2.31 -10.50 -0.59
N LEU A 155 2.41 -9.48 -1.44
CA LEU A 155 2.14 -9.60 -2.87
C LEU A 155 3.15 -10.52 -3.57
N ALA A 156 4.43 -10.43 -3.21
CA ALA A 156 5.46 -11.33 -3.75
C ALA A 156 5.18 -12.79 -3.35
N LEU A 157 4.81 -13.05 -2.10
CA LEU A 157 4.42 -14.38 -1.62
C LEU A 157 3.18 -14.91 -2.36
N SER A 158 2.19 -14.06 -2.60
CA SER A 158 1.02 -14.41 -3.43
C SER A 158 1.44 -14.78 -4.86
N GLY A 159 2.35 -14.01 -5.45
CA GLY A 159 2.91 -14.32 -6.78
C GLY A 159 3.62 -15.68 -6.82
N ILE A 160 4.45 -15.99 -5.80
CA ILE A 160 5.08 -17.31 -5.65
C ILE A 160 4.01 -18.41 -5.57
N SER A 161 2.97 -18.22 -4.76
CA SER A 161 1.89 -19.19 -4.59
C SER A 161 1.14 -19.47 -5.90
N GLU A 162 0.84 -18.45 -6.69
CA GLU A 162 0.22 -18.61 -8.01
C GLU A 162 1.13 -19.37 -8.99
N LEU A 163 2.43 -19.08 -8.98
CA LEU A 163 3.39 -19.77 -9.84
C LEU A 163 3.53 -21.25 -9.48
N VAL A 164 3.64 -21.57 -8.18
CA VAL A 164 3.67 -22.95 -7.69
C VAL A 164 2.40 -23.70 -8.11
N THR A 165 1.24 -23.06 -7.99
CA THR A 165 -0.04 -23.64 -8.38
C THR A 165 -0.10 -23.90 -9.89
N ALA A 166 0.33 -22.94 -10.71
CA ALA A 166 0.38 -23.09 -12.16
C ALA A 166 1.29 -24.25 -12.61
N ILE A 167 2.45 -24.40 -11.96
CA ILE A 167 3.40 -25.51 -12.22
C ILE A 167 2.78 -26.85 -11.79
N LYS A 168 2.16 -26.93 -10.61
CA LYS A 168 1.54 -28.16 -10.11
C LYS A 168 0.41 -28.66 -11.02
N ILE A 169 -0.43 -27.74 -11.52
CA ILE A 169 -1.49 -28.07 -12.49
C ILE A 169 -0.90 -28.57 -13.82
N ARG A 170 0.25 -28.01 -14.26
CA ARG A 170 0.94 -28.48 -15.46
C ARG A 170 1.47 -29.91 -15.29
N ASN A 171 2.08 -30.21 -14.15
CA ASN A 171 2.68 -31.51 -13.87
C ASN A 171 1.63 -32.61 -13.68
N TYR A 172 0.48 -32.31 -13.06
CA TYR A 172 -0.61 -33.29 -12.92
C TYR A 172 -1.25 -33.70 -14.26
N LYS A 173 -1.14 -32.85 -15.29
CA LYS A 173 -1.72 -33.09 -16.62
C LYS A 173 -0.77 -33.83 -17.58
N ASN A 174 0.49 -34.03 -17.20
CA ASN A 174 1.49 -34.83 -17.93
C ASN A 174 2.08 -35.91 -16.99
N PRO A 175 1.39 -37.03 -16.75
CA PRO A 175 1.95 -38.13 -15.96
C PRO A 175 3.04 -38.94 -16.70
N ASP A 176 3.17 -38.78 -18.02
CA ASP A 176 3.84 -39.77 -18.88
C ASP A 176 5.29 -39.37 -19.27
N VAL A 177 6.06 -38.80 -18.35
CA VAL A 177 7.51 -38.60 -18.55
C VAL A 177 8.27 -39.21 -17.37
N PHE A 178 8.17 -40.53 -17.26
CA PHE A 178 9.18 -41.40 -16.69
C PHE A 178 9.26 -42.66 -17.56
#